data_AF-A0AAN6KJQ3-F1
#
_entry.id   AF-A0AAN6KJQ3-F1
#
_cell.length_a   1.000
_cell.length_b   1.000
_cell.length_c   1.000
_cell.angle_alpha   90.00
_cell.angle_beta   90.00
_cell.angle_gamma   90.00
#
_symmetry.space_group_name_H-M   'P 1'
#
loop_
_entity.id
_entity.type
_entity.pdbx_description
1 polymer ?
#
loop_
_entity_poly.entity_id
_entity_poly.type
_entity_poly.pdbx_seq_one_letter_code
_entity_poly.pdbx_strand_id
1 'polypeptide(L)'
;MPDGNQDRIYLSIDYGDTYLQPLLLAALTSRLPPELLVFLSPSSPPPPSRSKFLQWRQYEDLDFERLLANPRTCLANSYVIRKALIPKHYLADVVAHWVAKWPGSVLGRCVKGGVEFEVDYAEFLDEALVEGWELKESWARNEGVDEGQREWWILKPGMSERGEGVRLLSSEEELRAIFEEWDPLSDDDDDEDGDEETAAHSGDEHDVSVSQHPPALSQNESPPKSNGKSNGIITSQLRHFVAQPYIHPPLLLPAPNPLAIRKFHLRTYVLATGALRVYVYKRILALFAAETYQAPTAGNSGELGRHLTNTCLQDSGEREGSVREFWGLPSTIPSLSPKPQTGSSREGKAEQTDWREHVFTQICAITSATFEAAARVSSTHFQPLPNSFEIFGVDFLVDAGEGVWLLEVNAFPDFGQTGEELRGFVRGLVEGVVEVGVKPFFGLSRSEEGDGEMVKVLDIDLGRR
;
A
#
# COMPACT_ATOMS: atom_id res chain seq x y z
N MET A 1 24.82 30.37 34.90
CA MET A 1 23.64 30.41 34.01
C MET A 1 23.41 28.99 33.54
N PRO A 2 22.24 28.37 33.74
CA PRO A 2 21.91 27.19 32.96
C PRO A 2 21.85 27.62 31.50
N ASP A 3 22.53 26.90 30.61
CA ASP A 3 22.55 27.19 29.18
C ASP A 3 21.12 27.21 28.62
N GLY A 4 20.58 28.39 28.31
CA GLY A 4 19.23 28.57 27.75
C GLY A 4 19.01 27.93 26.37
N ASN A 5 19.96 27.12 25.90
CA ASN A 5 19.94 26.42 24.62
C ASN A 5 19.66 24.91 24.75
N GLN A 6 19.63 24.35 25.97
CA GLN A 6 19.39 22.91 26.20
C GLN A 6 17.92 22.49 26.10
N ASP A 7 16.98 23.43 26.21
CA ASP A 7 15.54 23.12 26.15
C ASP A 7 14.92 23.26 24.75
N ARG A 8 15.65 23.84 23.79
CA ARG A 8 15.16 24.03 22.42
C ARG A 8 15.12 22.72 21.63
N ILE A 9 14.10 22.59 20.79
CA ILE A 9 13.89 21.50 19.84
C ILE A 9 14.21 22.03 18.44
N TYR A 10 15.29 21.51 17.87
CA TYR A 10 15.68 21.80 16.50
C TYR A 10 14.88 20.92 15.54
N LEU A 11 14.31 21.52 14.49
CA LEU A 11 13.36 20.87 13.60
C LEU A 11 13.90 20.88 12.17
N SER A 12 14.20 19.71 11.64
CA SER A 12 14.48 19.49 10.22
C SER A 12 13.24 18.89 9.58
N ILE A 13 12.38 19.75 9.02
CA ILE A 13 11.09 19.38 8.44
C ILE A 13 11.15 19.63 6.94
N ASP A 14 11.34 18.56 6.19
CA ASP A 14 11.55 18.60 4.74
C ASP A 14 11.09 17.27 4.15
N TYR A 15 9.78 17.15 3.95
CA TYR A 15 9.15 15.94 3.44
C TYR A 15 9.11 15.92 1.91
N GLY A 16 9.48 17.00 1.21
CA GLY A 16 9.49 17.04 -0.26
C GLY A 16 8.11 16.95 -0.94
N ASP A 17 7.02 16.96 -0.18
CA ASP A 17 5.64 16.88 -0.69
C ASP A 17 4.88 18.19 -0.48
N THR A 18 4.33 18.76 -1.54
CA THR A 18 3.66 20.07 -1.49
C THR A 18 2.35 20.06 -0.73
N TYR A 19 1.71 18.90 -0.60
CA TYR A 19 0.45 18.73 0.11
C TYR A 19 0.67 18.58 1.63
N LEU A 20 1.59 17.71 2.05
CA LEU A 20 1.85 17.36 3.44
C LEU A 20 2.75 18.37 4.15
N GLN A 21 3.77 18.92 3.49
CA GLN A 21 4.72 19.88 4.08
C GLN A 21 4.03 21.01 4.87
N PRO A 22 3.05 21.76 4.31
CA PRO A 22 2.38 22.83 5.06
C PRO A 22 1.56 22.31 6.25
N LEU A 23 1.04 21.07 6.18
CA LEU A 23 0.29 20.45 7.27
C LEU A 23 1.21 20.06 8.44
N LEU A 24 2.41 19.53 8.14
CA LEU A 24 3.43 19.23 9.15
C LEU A 24 3.84 20.48 9.93
N LEU A 25 4.18 21.55 9.22
CA LEU A 25 4.59 22.82 9.83
C LEU A 25 3.48 23.41 10.70
N ALA A 26 2.23 23.39 10.20
CA ALA A 26 1.07 23.88 10.94
C ALA A 26 0.82 23.08 12.22
N ALA A 27 0.86 21.74 12.15
CA ALA A 27 0.63 20.86 13.30
C ALA A 27 1.74 20.99 14.36
N LEU A 28 3.00 21.08 13.95
CA LEU A 28 4.11 21.29 14.89
C LEU A 28 3.99 22.64 15.61
N THR A 29 3.64 23.69 14.87
CA THR A 29 3.47 25.05 15.43
C THR A 29 2.24 25.15 16.33
N SER A 30 1.15 24.45 16.01
CA SER A 30 -0.08 24.48 16.82
C SER A 30 0.00 23.63 18.08
N ARG A 31 0.73 22.50 18.02
CA ARG A 31 0.76 21.54 19.13
C ARG A 31 1.97 21.69 20.04
N LEU A 32 3.09 22.25 19.58
CA LEU A 32 4.30 22.43 20.40
C LEU A 32 4.47 23.89 20.85
N PRO A 33 5.04 24.15 22.04
CA PRO A 33 5.27 25.51 22.52
C PRO A 33 6.23 26.29 21.59
N PRO A 34 5.82 27.43 21.00
CA PRO A 34 6.60 28.15 19.99
C PRO A 34 8.00 28.56 20.47
N GLU A 35 8.17 28.86 21.76
CA GLU A 35 9.44 29.25 22.38
C GLU A 35 10.50 28.15 22.38
N LEU A 36 10.10 26.88 22.19
CA LEU A 36 10.99 25.74 22.11
C LEU A 36 11.45 25.46 20.68
N LEU A 37 10.76 25.97 19.66
CA LEU A 37 10.94 25.53 18.27
C LEU A 37 12.05 26.32 17.55
N VAL A 38 12.98 25.58 16.94
CA VAL A 38 14.00 26.14 16.04
C VAL A 38 13.92 25.41 14.70
N PHE A 39 13.24 26.00 13.72
CA PHE A 39 13.18 25.46 12.36
C PHE A 39 14.51 25.68 11.65
N LEU A 40 15.06 24.60 11.11
CA LEU A 40 16.31 24.61 10.35
C LEU A 40 16.02 24.77 8.85
N SER A 41 16.80 25.64 8.21
CA SER A 41 16.94 25.68 6.76
C SER A 41 18.07 24.75 6.30
N PRO A 42 18.13 24.36 5.01
CA PRO A 42 19.27 23.62 4.46
C PRO A 42 20.64 24.32 4.65
N SER A 43 20.63 25.65 4.79
CA SER A 43 21.81 26.47 5.06
C SER A 43 22.14 26.64 6.54
N SER A 44 21.31 26.12 7.45
CA SER A 44 21.52 26.27 8.89
C SER A 44 22.72 25.43 9.36
N PRO A 45 23.50 25.92 10.35
CA PRO A 45 24.54 25.10 10.95
C PRO A 45 23.92 23.86 11.62
N PRO A 46 24.66 22.73 11.66
CA PRO A 46 24.16 21.52 12.29
C PRO A 46 23.83 21.78 13.78
N PRO A 47 22.70 21.28 14.28
CA PRO A 47 22.34 21.51 15.67
C PRO A 47 23.31 20.77 16.60
N PRO A 48 23.62 21.32 17.79
CA PRO A 48 24.56 20.72 18.74
C PRO A 48 24.25 19.25 19.02
N SER A 49 25.26 18.39 19.19
CA SER A 49 25.05 16.93 19.27
C SER A 49 24.11 16.49 20.42
N ARG A 50 24.02 17.27 21.51
CA ARG A 50 23.19 16.96 22.68
C ARG A 50 21.84 17.68 22.69
N SER A 51 21.52 18.49 21.67
CA SER A 51 20.23 19.18 21.63
C SER A 51 19.11 18.24 21.20
N LYS A 52 17.87 18.57 21.62
CA LYS A 52 16.66 17.90 21.13
C LYS A 52 16.51 18.18 19.64
N PHE A 53 16.33 17.14 18.84
CA PHE A 53 16.31 17.22 17.38
C PHE A 53 15.21 16.33 16.82
N LEU A 54 14.31 16.92 16.02
CA LEU A 54 13.27 16.22 15.27
C LEU A 54 13.61 16.27 13.78
N GLN A 55 13.67 15.10 13.17
CA GLN A 55 13.74 14.92 11.73
C GLN A 55 12.38 14.42 11.24
N TRP A 56 11.73 15.18 10.36
CA TRP A 56 10.55 14.74 9.64
C TRP A 56 10.76 14.93 8.14
N ARG A 57 11.28 13.90 7.48
CA ARG A 57 11.80 13.96 6.11
C ARG A 57 11.43 12.71 5.31
N GLN A 58 11.77 12.70 4.02
CA GLN A 58 11.78 11.48 3.21
C GLN A 58 12.79 10.47 3.75
N TYR A 59 12.54 9.18 3.51
CA TYR A 59 13.35 8.10 4.07
C TYR A 59 14.84 8.23 3.74
N GLU A 60 15.16 8.51 2.47
CA GLU A 60 16.54 8.60 1.98
C GLU A 60 17.29 9.84 2.50
N ASP A 61 16.56 10.84 2.98
CA ASP A 61 17.10 12.11 3.50
C ASP A 61 17.27 12.11 5.03
N LEU A 62 16.92 11.02 5.71
CA LEU A 62 17.07 10.90 7.15
C LEU A 62 18.53 10.64 7.54
N ASP A 63 19.03 11.42 8.51
CA ASP A 63 20.34 11.16 9.13
C ASP A 63 20.20 10.03 10.16
N PHE A 64 20.28 8.79 9.66
CA PHE A 64 20.22 7.58 10.49
C PHE A 64 21.45 7.42 11.38
N GLU A 65 22.62 7.93 10.98
CA GLU A 65 23.82 7.90 11.80
C GLU A 65 23.61 8.69 13.08
N ARG A 66 23.09 9.93 12.96
CA ARG A 66 22.75 10.75 14.13
C ARG A 66 21.63 10.15 14.96
N LEU A 67 20.62 9.55 14.31
CA LEU A 67 19.51 8.88 14.98
C LEU A 67 20.00 7.76 15.90
N LEU A 68 20.92 6.91 15.39
CA LEU A 68 21.49 5.80 16.13
C LEU A 68 22.50 6.27 17.20
N ALA A 69 23.26 7.33 16.92
CA ALA A 69 24.22 7.88 17.87
C ALA A 69 23.57 8.63 19.05
N ASN A 70 22.36 9.18 18.87
CA ASN A 70 21.71 10.06 19.86
C ASN A 70 20.27 9.62 20.22
N PRO A 71 20.08 8.39 20.75
CA PRO A 71 18.76 7.79 20.94
C PRO A 71 17.86 8.51 21.94
N ARG A 72 18.40 9.41 22.77
CA ARG A 72 17.61 10.15 23.78
C ARG A 72 17.20 11.55 23.35
N THR A 73 17.78 12.06 22.27
CA THR A 73 17.61 13.47 21.88
C THR A 73 17.25 13.63 20.41
N CYS A 74 17.53 12.65 19.54
CA CYS A 74 17.16 12.66 18.13
C CYS A 74 15.96 11.75 17.87
N LEU A 75 14.88 12.30 17.31
CA LEU A 75 13.67 11.60 16.89
C LEU A 75 13.53 11.67 15.36
N ALA A 76 13.16 10.56 14.71
CA ALA A 76 12.89 10.52 13.27
C ALA A 76 11.53 9.87 12.94
N ASN A 77 10.94 10.28 11.81
CA ASN A 77 9.67 9.78 11.28
C ASN A 77 9.75 8.46 10.49
N SER A 78 10.80 7.65 10.71
CA SER A 78 10.87 6.30 10.17
C SER A 78 11.73 5.37 11.04
N TYR A 79 11.42 4.08 11.00
CA TYR A 79 12.30 3.01 11.49
C TYR A 79 13.34 2.63 10.43
N VAL A 80 14.57 2.36 10.86
CA VAL A 80 15.66 1.95 9.95
C VAL A 80 15.32 0.64 9.24
N ILE A 81 14.92 -0.38 10.00
CA ILE A 81 14.64 -1.72 9.47
C ILE A 81 13.16 -2.02 9.69
N ARG A 82 12.40 -2.13 8.61
CA ARG A 82 10.94 -2.28 8.59
C ARG A 82 10.39 -3.11 7.43
N LYS A 83 11.28 -3.83 6.75
CA LYS A 83 10.92 -4.69 5.62
C LYS A 83 9.96 -5.81 6.00
N ALA A 84 9.86 -6.21 7.27
CA ALA A 84 8.92 -7.27 7.67
C ALA A 84 7.45 -6.91 7.39
N LEU A 85 7.11 -5.62 7.31
CA LEU A 85 5.72 -5.17 7.16
C LEU A 85 5.37 -4.81 5.71
N ILE A 86 6.30 -4.24 4.95
CA ILE A 86 5.95 -3.46 3.75
C ILE A 86 5.83 -4.34 2.50
N PRO A 87 6.87 -5.06 2.06
CA PRO A 87 6.76 -5.91 0.89
C PRO A 87 5.88 -7.11 1.20
N LYS A 88 5.03 -7.46 0.24
CA LYS A 88 3.99 -8.47 0.41
C LYS A 88 4.54 -9.84 0.85
N HIS A 89 5.66 -10.28 0.27
CA HIS A 89 6.31 -11.55 0.61
C HIS A 89 6.75 -11.59 2.08
N TYR A 90 7.45 -10.56 2.55
CA TYR A 90 7.86 -10.47 3.95
C TYR A 90 6.67 -10.44 4.92
N LEU A 91 5.59 -9.73 4.55
CA LEU A 91 4.37 -9.70 5.37
C LEU A 91 3.71 -11.09 5.43
N ALA A 92 3.66 -11.81 4.30
CA ALA A 92 3.15 -13.17 4.24
C ALA A 92 3.99 -14.12 5.13
N ASP A 93 5.32 -14.03 5.06
CA ASP A 93 6.23 -14.80 5.92
C ASP A 93 6.01 -14.52 7.40
N VAL A 94 5.84 -13.25 7.77
CA VAL A 94 5.53 -12.85 9.16
C VAL A 94 4.26 -13.54 9.63
N VAL A 95 3.20 -13.48 8.81
CA VAL A 95 1.90 -14.06 9.14
C VAL A 95 2.00 -15.58 9.26
N ALA A 96 2.65 -16.25 8.31
CA ALA A 96 2.84 -17.71 8.33
C ALA A 96 3.59 -18.17 9.60
N HIS A 97 4.73 -17.54 9.91
CA HIS A 97 5.51 -17.85 11.11
C HIS A 97 4.76 -17.57 12.41
N TRP A 98 3.93 -16.51 12.43
CA TRP A 98 3.10 -16.19 13.58
C TRP A 98 1.98 -17.21 13.77
N VAL A 99 1.20 -17.49 12.74
CA VAL A 99 0.06 -18.42 12.81
C VAL A 99 0.52 -19.84 13.16
N ALA A 100 1.70 -20.27 12.69
CA ALA A 100 2.28 -21.56 13.08
C ALA A 100 2.51 -21.68 14.61
N LYS A 101 2.84 -20.57 15.29
CA LYS A 101 3.06 -20.51 16.74
C LYS A 101 1.79 -20.18 17.52
N TRP A 102 0.88 -19.42 16.92
CA TRP A 102 -0.39 -18.97 17.51
C TRP A 102 -1.57 -19.23 16.56
N PRO A 103 -2.02 -20.50 16.40
CA PRO A 103 -3.07 -20.85 15.44
C PRO A 103 -4.42 -20.17 15.67
N GLY A 104 -4.70 -19.74 16.92
CA GLY A 104 -5.91 -19.01 17.28
C GLY A 104 -5.86 -17.50 16.99
N SER A 105 -4.75 -16.97 16.46
CA SER A 105 -4.61 -15.55 16.15
C SER A 105 -5.57 -15.11 15.05
N VAL A 106 -6.00 -13.84 15.09
CA VAL A 106 -6.82 -13.23 14.04
C VAL A 106 -6.15 -13.30 12.66
N LEU A 107 -4.80 -13.26 12.62
CA LEU A 107 -4.03 -13.28 11.38
C LEU A 107 -4.27 -14.53 10.52
N GLY A 108 -4.59 -15.67 11.14
CA GLY A 108 -4.90 -16.91 10.40
C GLY A 108 -6.21 -16.86 9.62
N ARG A 109 -7.04 -15.82 9.81
CA ARG A 109 -8.35 -15.67 9.15
C ARG A 109 -8.52 -14.36 8.39
N CYS A 110 -7.58 -13.42 8.50
CA CYS A 110 -7.71 -12.09 7.93
C CYS A 110 -6.61 -11.76 6.91
N VAL A 111 -5.75 -12.71 6.56
CA VAL A 111 -4.75 -12.54 5.50
C VAL A 111 -4.93 -13.69 4.53
N LYS A 112 -5.08 -13.39 3.24
CA LYS A 112 -5.02 -14.41 2.20
C LYS A 112 -3.56 -14.70 1.89
N GLY A 113 -3.12 -15.93 2.10
CA GLY A 113 -1.84 -16.43 1.59
C GLY A 113 -1.75 -16.27 0.07
N GLY A 114 -0.58 -16.48 -0.50
CA GLY A 114 -0.39 -16.40 -1.95
C GLY A 114 0.73 -17.32 -2.39
N VAL A 115 0.70 -17.67 -3.67
CA VAL A 115 1.76 -18.40 -4.34
C VAL A 115 2.64 -17.39 -5.07
N GLU A 116 3.92 -17.38 -4.73
CA GLU A 116 4.94 -16.60 -5.41
C GLU A 116 5.71 -17.52 -6.36
N PHE A 117 5.98 -17.04 -7.57
CA PHE A 117 6.70 -17.80 -8.57
C PHE A 117 7.43 -16.89 -9.55
N GLU A 118 8.47 -17.42 -10.18
CA GLU A 118 9.30 -16.73 -11.15
C GLU A 118 9.19 -17.39 -12.52
N VAL A 119 8.88 -16.61 -13.55
CA VAL A 119 8.71 -17.09 -14.93
C VAL A 119 9.37 -16.11 -15.88
N ASP A 120 10.34 -16.62 -16.66
CA ASP A 120 11.02 -15.84 -17.69
C ASP A 120 10.22 -15.81 -19.00
N TYR A 121 9.66 -16.96 -19.41
CA TYR A 121 8.88 -17.15 -20.65
C TYR A 121 7.67 -18.04 -20.40
N ALA A 122 6.61 -17.88 -21.20
CA ALA A 122 5.36 -18.62 -21.03
C ALA A 122 5.54 -20.15 -21.05
N GLU A 123 6.50 -20.66 -21.84
CA GLU A 123 6.81 -22.09 -21.94
C GLU A 123 7.32 -22.72 -20.63
N PHE A 124 7.93 -21.93 -19.74
CA PHE A 124 8.47 -22.41 -18.46
C PHE A 124 7.48 -22.31 -17.30
N LEU A 125 6.23 -21.92 -17.57
CA LEU A 125 5.21 -21.75 -16.53
C LEU A 125 4.98 -23.03 -15.71
N ASP A 126 5.05 -24.19 -16.34
CA ASP A 126 4.91 -25.49 -15.68
C ASP A 126 5.99 -25.75 -14.63
N GLU A 127 7.24 -25.43 -14.96
CA GLU A 127 8.40 -25.58 -14.09
C GLU A 127 8.32 -24.58 -12.92
N ALA A 128 7.92 -23.34 -13.20
CA ALA A 128 7.75 -22.32 -12.18
C ALA A 128 6.65 -22.64 -11.16
N LEU A 129 5.59 -23.33 -11.59
CA LEU A 129 4.45 -23.69 -10.74
C LEU A 129 4.60 -25.06 -10.07
N VAL A 130 5.78 -25.70 -10.12
CA VAL A 130 6.02 -26.97 -9.40
C VAL A 130 5.72 -26.82 -7.91
N GLU A 131 6.13 -25.71 -7.30
CA GLU A 131 5.89 -25.43 -5.87
C GLU A 131 4.55 -24.71 -5.60
N GLY A 132 3.78 -24.39 -6.64
CA GLY A 132 2.47 -23.71 -6.56
C GLY A 132 1.30 -24.63 -6.19
N TRP A 133 1.47 -25.50 -5.19
CA TRP A 133 0.49 -26.54 -4.84
C TRP A 133 -0.88 -25.98 -4.44
N GLU A 134 -0.93 -24.86 -3.70
CA GLU A 134 -2.20 -24.22 -3.30
C GLU A 134 -3.04 -23.79 -4.51
N LEU A 135 -2.37 -23.26 -5.54
CA LEU A 135 -2.99 -22.77 -6.76
C LEU A 135 -3.55 -23.95 -7.58
N LYS A 136 -2.73 -25.00 -7.76
CA LYS A 136 -3.12 -26.24 -8.45
C LYS A 136 -4.28 -26.95 -7.76
N GLU A 137 -4.28 -27.01 -6.43
CA GLU A 137 -5.37 -27.61 -5.66
C GLU A 137 -6.67 -26.81 -5.80
N SER A 138 -6.58 -25.47 -5.83
CA SER A 138 -7.74 -24.59 -6.07
C SER A 138 -8.34 -24.80 -7.47
N TRP A 139 -7.50 -24.92 -8.50
CA TRP A 139 -7.97 -25.24 -9.86
C TRP A 139 -8.64 -26.61 -9.93
N ALA A 140 -8.07 -27.63 -9.30
CA ALA A 140 -8.70 -28.96 -9.22
C ALA A 140 -10.07 -28.92 -8.53
N ARG A 141 -10.24 -28.08 -7.49
CA ARG A 141 -11.55 -27.86 -6.85
C ARG A 141 -12.56 -27.14 -7.74
N ASN A 142 -12.09 -26.34 -8.71
CA ASN A 142 -12.94 -25.65 -9.67
C ASN A 142 -13.42 -26.55 -10.83
N GLU A 143 -12.85 -27.75 -10.99
CA GLU A 143 -13.27 -28.69 -12.02
C GLU A 143 -14.75 -29.08 -11.86
N GLY A 144 -15.54 -28.85 -12.91
CA GLY A 144 -16.99 -29.13 -12.89
C GLY A 144 -17.83 -28.18 -12.02
N VAL A 145 -17.22 -27.12 -11.48
CA VAL A 145 -17.93 -26.07 -10.73
C VAL A 145 -18.37 -24.97 -11.70
N ASP A 146 -19.63 -24.52 -11.53
CA ASP A 146 -20.17 -23.37 -12.25
C ASP A 146 -19.27 -22.15 -12.05
N GLU A 147 -19.02 -21.40 -13.11
CA GLU A 147 -18.10 -20.27 -13.14
C GLU A 147 -18.31 -19.25 -12.00
N GLY A 148 -19.56 -18.95 -11.67
CA GLY A 148 -19.93 -18.03 -10.60
C GLY A 148 -19.70 -18.56 -9.17
N GLN A 149 -19.31 -19.82 -9.00
CA GLN A 149 -19.02 -20.46 -7.72
C GLN A 149 -17.54 -20.86 -7.57
N ARG A 150 -16.72 -20.62 -8.60
CA ARG A 150 -15.29 -20.95 -8.58
C ARG A 150 -14.52 -20.13 -7.56
N GLU A 151 -13.43 -20.71 -7.07
CA GLU A 151 -12.39 -19.99 -6.36
C GLU A 151 -11.58 -19.15 -7.36
N TRP A 152 -11.62 -17.85 -7.18
CA TRP A 152 -10.88 -16.90 -8.03
C TRP A 152 -9.58 -16.49 -7.36
N TRP A 153 -8.59 -16.17 -8.19
CA TRP A 153 -7.27 -15.68 -7.83
C TRP A 153 -7.00 -14.37 -8.57
N ILE A 154 -6.18 -13.52 -7.96
CA ILE A 154 -5.64 -12.30 -8.55
C ILE A 154 -4.13 -12.47 -8.74
N LEU A 155 -3.71 -12.46 -9.99
CA LEU A 155 -2.30 -12.45 -10.40
C LEU A 155 -1.80 -11.02 -10.38
N LYS A 156 -0.69 -10.78 -9.69
CA LYS A 156 -0.02 -9.48 -9.62
C LYS A 156 1.45 -9.65 -10.02
N PRO A 157 1.93 -8.90 -11.03
CA PRO A 157 3.36 -8.82 -11.30
C PRO A 157 4.08 -8.08 -10.17
N GLY A 158 5.28 -8.54 -9.82
CA GLY A 158 6.05 -8.02 -8.68
C GLY A 158 6.65 -6.63 -8.92
N MET A 159 6.86 -6.25 -10.18
CA MET A 159 7.45 -4.96 -10.57
C MET A 159 6.53 -4.07 -11.40
N SER A 160 5.21 -4.36 -11.47
CA SER A 160 4.30 -3.48 -12.20
C SER A 160 3.91 -2.25 -11.39
N GLU A 161 4.03 -1.08 -12.02
CA GLU A 161 3.50 0.14 -11.44
C GLU A 161 1.98 0.21 -11.62
N ARG A 162 1.29 0.80 -10.64
CA ARG A 162 -0.13 1.19 -10.72
C ARG A 162 -1.13 0.07 -10.98
N GLY A 163 -0.73 -1.20 -10.95
CA GLY A 163 -1.64 -2.33 -11.22
C GLY A 163 -1.70 -2.74 -12.69
N GLU A 164 -0.76 -2.31 -13.52
CA GLU A 164 -0.56 -2.91 -14.84
C GLU A 164 -0.25 -4.41 -14.72
N GLY A 165 -0.70 -5.20 -15.69
CA GLY A 165 -0.51 -6.65 -15.71
C GLY A 165 -1.26 -7.42 -14.63
N VAL A 166 -2.11 -6.78 -13.82
CA VAL A 166 -2.98 -7.52 -12.91
C VAL A 166 -4.05 -8.25 -13.70
N ARG A 167 -4.33 -9.50 -13.35
CA ARG A 167 -5.34 -10.34 -14.00
C ARG A 167 -6.09 -11.18 -12.96
N LEU A 168 -7.34 -11.50 -13.25
CA LEU A 168 -8.10 -12.49 -12.50
C LEU A 168 -8.08 -13.83 -13.22
N LEU A 169 -8.03 -14.92 -12.46
CA LEU A 169 -8.04 -16.27 -13.00
C LEU A 169 -8.66 -17.26 -12.01
N SER A 170 -9.14 -18.36 -12.54
CA SER A 170 -9.80 -19.46 -11.85
C SER A 170 -9.35 -20.83 -12.34
N SER A 171 -8.54 -20.90 -13.41
CA SER A 171 -7.98 -22.15 -13.94
C SER A 171 -6.55 -22.00 -14.44
N GLU A 172 -5.90 -23.13 -14.71
CA GLU A 172 -4.54 -23.18 -15.28
C GLU A 172 -4.52 -22.65 -16.71
N GLU A 173 -5.53 -22.96 -17.51
CA GLU A 173 -5.66 -22.52 -18.90
C GLU A 173 -5.76 -21.00 -18.98
N GLU A 174 -6.49 -20.38 -18.06
CA GLU A 174 -6.58 -18.92 -17.95
C GLU A 174 -5.22 -18.29 -17.61
N LEU A 175 -4.42 -18.93 -16.73
CA LEU A 175 -3.07 -18.46 -16.41
C LEU A 175 -2.14 -18.59 -17.61
N ARG A 176 -2.14 -19.72 -18.32
CA ARG A 176 -1.35 -19.91 -19.56
C ARG A 176 -1.70 -18.86 -20.61
N ALA A 177 -2.98 -18.64 -20.85
CA ALA A 177 -3.45 -17.64 -21.81
C ALA A 177 -2.96 -16.22 -21.46
N ILE A 178 -2.91 -15.87 -20.17
CA ILE A 178 -2.35 -14.58 -19.72
C ILE A 178 -0.86 -14.46 -20.07
N PHE A 179 -0.07 -15.51 -19.85
CA PHE A 179 1.36 -15.49 -20.14
C PHE A 179 1.66 -15.51 -21.65
N GLU A 180 0.88 -16.26 -22.43
CA GLU A 180 0.93 -16.25 -23.90
C GLU A 180 0.54 -14.88 -24.48
N GLU A 181 -0.43 -14.17 -23.88
CA GLU A 181 -0.78 -12.79 -24.26
C GLU A 181 0.39 -11.81 -24.07
N TRP A 182 1.18 -12.00 -23.01
CA TRP A 182 2.34 -11.17 -22.69
C TRP A 182 3.61 -11.56 -23.48
N ASP A 183 3.64 -12.74 -24.06
CA ASP A 183 4.78 -13.28 -24.80
C ASP A 183 4.32 -13.81 -26.17
N PRO A 184 3.79 -12.95 -27.06
CA PRO A 184 3.38 -13.39 -28.38
C PRO A 184 4.62 -13.89 -29.12
N LEU A 185 4.53 -15.11 -29.66
CA LEU A 185 5.55 -15.68 -30.54
C LEU A 185 5.91 -14.65 -31.61
N SER A 186 7.19 -14.27 -31.71
CA SER A 186 7.65 -13.47 -32.83
C SER A 186 7.46 -14.27 -34.10
N ASP A 187 6.68 -13.75 -35.06
CA ASP A 187 6.44 -14.32 -36.40
C ASP A 187 7.73 -14.50 -37.26
N ASP A 188 8.94 -14.48 -36.67
CA ASP A 188 10.23 -14.55 -37.39
C ASP A 188 10.81 -15.98 -37.49
N ASP A 189 10.10 -17.01 -37.02
CA ASP A 189 10.54 -18.42 -37.15
C ASP A 189 9.96 -19.15 -38.40
N ASP A 190 9.31 -18.43 -39.32
CA ASP A 190 8.72 -18.98 -40.55
C ASP A 190 9.50 -18.63 -41.85
N ASP A 191 10.77 -18.21 -41.75
CA ASP A 191 11.65 -18.01 -42.92
C ASP A 191 12.82 -19.03 -42.95
N GLU A 192 12.52 -20.31 -42.76
CA GLU A 192 13.32 -21.39 -43.37
C GLU A 192 12.68 -21.77 -44.72
N ASP A 193 13.17 -21.18 -45.82
CA ASP A 193 13.45 -21.87 -47.09
C ASP A 193 13.70 -20.87 -48.24
N GLY A 194 14.90 -20.93 -48.86
CA GLY A 194 15.03 -20.62 -50.30
C GLY A 194 16.11 -19.63 -50.73
N ASP A 195 17.26 -20.21 -51.07
CA ASP A 195 18.09 -19.91 -52.24
C ASP A 195 19.30 -18.97 -52.16
N GLU A 196 20.42 -19.60 -52.52
CA GLU A 196 21.78 -19.11 -52.72
C GLU A 196 21.93 -18.12 -53.89
N GLU A 197 23.10 -17.47 -53.91
CA GLU A 197 23.70 -16.68 -55.01
C GLU A 197 23.13 -15.25 -55.18
N THR A 198 23.89 -14.19 -54.87
CA THR A 198 25.06 -13.81 -55.66
C THR A 198 25.90 -12.79 -54.90
N ALA A 199 27.18 -13.13 -54.71
CA ALA A 199 28.22 -12.19 -54.34
C ALA A 199 28.62 -11.34 -55.56
N ALA A 200 28.65 -10.02 -55.41
CA ALA A 200 29.40 -9.15 -56.30
C ALA A 200 30.06 -8.01 -55.51
N HIS A 201 31.38 -8.12 -55.41
CA HIS A 201 32.35 -7.18 -54.86
C HIS A 201 32.34 -5.80 -55.54
N SER A 202 32.63 -4.75 -54.75
CA SER A 202 33.75 -3.78 -54.90
C SER A 202 33.48 -2.59 -53.95
N GLY A 203 34.36 -2.27 -52.99
CA GLY A 203 35.56 -1.42 -53.15
C GLY A 203 35.11 0.05 -53.34
N ASP A 204 35.50 1.06 -52.57
CA ASP A 204 36.76 1.34 -51.87
C ASP A 204 36.57 2.64 -51.04
N GLU A 205 37.63 3.03 -50.31
CA GLU A 205 37.80 3.97 -49.20
C GLU A 205 37.60 5.51 -49.39
N HIS A 206 37.68 6.21 -48.24
CA HIS A 206 37.94 7.65 -47.97
C HIS A 206 36.74 8.63 -48.05
N ASP A 207 36.56 9.65 -47.19
CA ASP A 207 37.49 10.51 -46.45
C ASP A 207 36.78 11.25 -45.29
N VAL A 208 37.55 11.81 -44.37
CA VAL A 208 37.15 12.55 -43.16
C VAL A 208 37.21 14.06 -43.42
N SER A 209 36.23 14.85 -42.96
CA SER A 209 36.43 16.10 -42.16
C SER A 209 35.35 17.20 -42.27
N VAL A 210 34.81 17.57 -41.10
CA VAL A 210 34.59 18.91 -40.51
C VAL A 210 33.91 20.04 -41.32
N SER A 211 32.73 20.51 -40.86
CA SER A 211 32.39 21.92 -40.46
C SER A 211 30.86 22.11 -40.25
N GLN A 212 30.38 22.44 -39.04
CA GLN A 212 30.00 23.76 -38.49
C GLN A 212 28.82 24.53 -39.17
N HIS A 213 27.72 24.55 -38.41
CA HIS A 213 26.60 25.52 -38.29
C HIS A 213 25.39 25.50 -39.27
N PRO A 214 24.18 25.81 -38.73
CA PRO A 214 22.86 25.39 -39.24
C PRO A 214 22.24 26.44 -40.16
N PRO A 215 21.18 26.11 -40.93
CA PRO A 215 19.86 26.69 -40.56
C PRO A 215 18.60 25.90 -40.99
N ALA A 216 17.50 26.28 -40.34
CA ALA A 216 16.13 26.43 -40.87
C ALA A 216 15.25 25.18 -41.15
N LEU A 217 14.36 24.96 -40.18
CA LEU A 217 12.94 24.57 -40.29
C LEU A 217 12.35 24.60 -41.72
N SER A 218 11.97 23.42 -42.23
CA SER A 218 10.82 23.26 -43.11
C SER A 218 9.92 22.12 -42.64
N GLN A 219 8.68 22.48 -42.33
CA GLN A 219 7.59 21.58 -41.98
C GLN A 219 7.13 20.83 -43.23
N ASN A 220 7.17 19.50 -43.21
CA ASN A 220 6.19 18.60 -43.83
C ASN A 220 6.69 17.16 -43.76
N GLU A 221 6.38 16.44 -42.70
CA GLU A 221 6.16 14.99 -42.78
C GLU A 221 4.96 14.64 -41.93
N SER A 222 4.00 13.98 -42.57
CA SER A 222 2.78 13.47 -41.96
C SER A 222 3.12 12.38 -40.95
N PRO A 223 2.44 12.29 -39.80
CA PRO A 223 2.73 11.25 -38.82
C PRO A 223 2.41 9.87 -39.41
N PRO A 224 3.25 8.84 -39.17
CA PRO A 224 2.91 7.49 -39.54
C PRO A 224 1.63 7.07 -38.79
N LYS A 225 0.73 6.43 -39.55
CA LYS A 225 -0.56 5.93 -39.06
C LYS A 225 -0.34 5.06 -37.83
N SER A 226 -1.13 5.31 -36.78
CA SER A 226 -1.17 4.52 -35.57
C SER A 226 -1.68 3.11 -35.88
N ASN A 227 -0.76 2.17 -36.11
CA ASN A 227 -1.05 0.77 -35.85
C ASN A 227 -1.26 0.63 -34.34
N GLY A 228 -2.39 0.05 -33.95
CA GLY A 228 -2.76 -0.18 -32.56
C GLY A 228 -1.66 -0.96 -31.86
N LYS A 229 -0.93 -0.28 -30.97
CA LYS A 229 0.01 -0.93 -30.07
C LYS A 229 -0.81 -1.67 -29.02
N SER A 230 -0.68 -2.99 -28.97
CA SER A 230 -0.86 -3.71 -27.72
C SER A 230 0.06 -3.04 -26.69
N ASN A 231 -0.44 -2.77 -25.49
CA ASN A 231 0.40 -2.38 -24.36
C ASN A 231 1.28 -3.58 -24.04
N GLY A 232 2.43 -3.67 -24.73
CA GLY A 232 3.38 -4.78 -24.70
C GLY A 232 4.00 -4.95 -23.33
N ILE A 233 3.24 -5.58 -22.43
CA ILE A 233 3.78 -6.18 -21.23
C ILE A 233 4.53 -7.41 -21.70
N ILE A 234 5.85 -7.43 -21.49
CA ILE A 234 6.71 -8.57 -21.82
C ILE A 234 7.00 -9.32 -20.52
N THR A 235 6.70 -10.62 -20.47
CA THR A 235 6.95 -11.54 -19.35
C THR A 235 8.36 -11.41 -18.77
N SER A 236 9.38 -11.39 -19.63
CA SER A 236 10.79 -11.27 -19.27
C SER A 236 11.17 -9.98 -18.52
N GLN A 237 10.31 -8.95 -18.57
CA GLN A 237 10.46 -7.71 -17.82
C GLN A 237 9.78 -7.75 -16.44
N LEU A 238 8.81 -8.64 -16.23
CA LEU A 238 8.02 -8.72 -15.01
C LEU A 238 8.44 -9.84 -14.04
N ARG A 239 9.13 -10.89 -14.53
CA ARG A 239 9.81 -12.03 -13.85
C ARG A 239 9.19 -12.64 -12.60
N HIS A 240 8.90 -11.85 -11.57
CA HIS A 240 8.29 -12.29 -10.31
C HIS A 240 6.77 -12.05 -10.34
N PHE A 241 6.00 -13.06 -9.95
CA PHE A 241 4.54 -12.97 -9.89
C PHE A 241 4.03 -13.47 -8.54
N VAL A 242 2.91 -12.90 -8.11
CA VAL A 242 2.17 -13.35 -6.93
C VAL A 242 0.72 -13.62 -7.32
N ALA A 243 0.31 -14.89 -7.22
CA ALA A 243 -1.10 -15.27 -7.28
C ALA A 243 -1.67 -15.28 -5.85
N GLN A 244 -2.72 -14.51 -5.58
CA GLN A 244 -3.39 -14.47 -4.28
C GLN A 244 -4.87 -14.82 -4.44
N PRO A 245 -5.50 -15.57 -3.52
CA PRO A 245 -6.94 -15.79 -3.56
C PRO A 245 -7.68 -14.45 -3.57
N TYR A 246 -8.57 -14.31 -4.54
CA TYR A 246 -9.39 -13.14 -4.70
C TYR A 246 -10.51 -13.13 -3.66
N ILE A 247 -10.64 -12.03 -2.94
CA ILE A 247 -11.68 -11.89 -1.91
C ILE A 247 -13.01 -11.60 -2.60
N HIS A 248 -13.86 -12.61 -2.62
CA HIS A 248 -15.19 -12.58 -3.23
C HIS A 248 -16.21 -13.33 -2.35
N PRO A 249 -17.45 -12.80 -2.21
CA PRO A 249 -17.89 -11.47 -2.63
C PRO A 249 -17.44 -10.35 -1.67
N PRO A 250 -17.08 -9.15 -2.18
CA PRO A 250 -16.79 -7.99 -1.33
C PRO A 250 -18.07 -7.40 -0.72
N LEU A 251 -17.94 -6.62 0.35
CA LEU A 251 -19.03 -5.79 0.86
C LEU A 251 -19.36 -4.71 -0.17
N LEU A 252 -20.65 -4.59 -0.52
CA LEU A 252 -21.15 -3.60 -1.46
C LEU A 252 -22.19 -2.71 -0.78
N LEU A 253 -22.16 -1.42 -1.09
CA LEU A 253 -23.18 -0.49 -0.60
C LEU A 253 -24.49 -0.66 -1.39
N PRO A 254 -25.66 -0.56 -0.73
CA PRO A 254 -26.95 -0.68 -1.39
C PRO A 254 -27.36 0.62 -2.07
N ALA A 255 -28.24 0.52 -3.08
CA ALA A 255 -28.98 1.69 -3.57
C ALA A 255 -29.84 2.30 -2.44
N PRO A 256 -30.08 3.62 -2.43
CA PRO A 256 -29.76 4.62 -3.46
C PRO A 256 -28.41 5.33 -3.24
N ASN A 257 -27.43 4.71 -2.56
CA ASN A 257 -26.12 5.34 -2.38
C ASN A 257 -25.47 5.65 -3.75
N PRO A 258 -24.89 6.84 -3.98
CA PRO A 258 -24.23 7.17 -5.25
C PRO A 258 -23.10 6.21 -5.64
N LEU A 259 -22.47 5.57 -4.66
CA LEU A 259 -21.39 4.59 -4.82
C LEU A 259 -21.90 3.14 -4.64
N ALA A 260 -23.22 2.93 -4.77
CA ALA A 260 -23.83 1.61 -4.64
C ALA A 260 -23.19 0.62 -5.63
N ILE A 261 -23.07 -0.63 -5.17
CA ILE A 261 -22.57 -1.77 -5.97
C ILE A 261 -21.10 -1.62 -6.38
N ARG A 262 -20.38 -0.57 -6.01
CA ARG A 262 -18.94 -0.45 -6.29
C ARG A 262 -18.12 -1.13 -5.20
N LYS A 263 -17.06 -1.87 -5.61
CA LYS A 263 -16.06 -2.42 -4.68
C LYS A 263 -15.27 -1.28 -4.05
N PHE A 264 -14.87 -1.41 -2.79
CA PHE A 264 -13.98 -0.43 -2.14
C PHE A 264 -13.02 -1.12 -1.16
N HIS A 265 -11.84 -0.55 -0.97
CA HIS A 265 -10.95 -0.90 0.14
C HIS A 265 -10.92 0.23 1.16
N LEU A 266 -10.44 -0.08 2.36
CA LEU A 266 -10.27 0.85 3.46
C LEU A 266 -8.78 1.15 3.65
N ARG A 267 -8.39 2.42 3.52
CA ARG A 267 -7.06 2.92 3.88
C ARG A 267 -7.12 3.46 5.30
N THR A 268 -6.45 2.77 6.21
CA THR A 268 -6.31 3.16 7.62
C THR A 268 -4.89 3.66 7.87
N TYR A 269 -4.75 4.82 8.51
CA TYR A 269 -3.43 5.30 8.93
C TYR A 269 -3.08 4.76 10.32
N VAL A 270 -1.89 4.18 10.42
CA VAL A 270 -1.38 3.57 11.65
C VAL A 270 -0.07 4.22 12.01
N LEU A 271 0.03 4.70 13.25
CA LEU A 271 1.28 5.21 13.82
C LEU A 271 1.92 4.13 14.69
N ALA A 272 3.12 3.70 14.32
CA ALA A 272 4.00 3.00 15.24
C ALA A 272 5.00 4.00 15.84
N THR A 273 5.21 3.96 17.15
CA THR A 273 6.13 4.88 17.84
C THR A 273 6.88 4.20 18.97
N GLY A 274 8.18 4.47 19.06
CA GLY A 274 9.09 3.84 20.01
C GLY A 274 9.26 2.34 19.74
N ALA A 275 9.46 1.56 20.80
CA ALA A 275 9.73 0.12 20.72
C ALA A 275 8.91 -0.73 21.72
N LEU A 276 7.61 -0.95 21.52
CA LEU A 276 6.76 -0.60 20.38
C LEU A 276 5.35 -0.27 20.87
N ARG A 277 4.86 0.94 20.54
CA ARG A 277 3.46 1.32 20.70
C ARG A 277 2.84 1.54 19.33
N VAL A 278 1.61 1.08 19.13
CA VAL A 278 0.89 1.20 17.85
C VAL A 278 -0.47 1.84 18.09
N TYR A 279 -0.79 2.81 17.26
CA TYR A 279 -2.02 3.59 17.30
C TYR A 279 -2.70 3.53 15.94
N VAL A 280 -3.98 3.22 15.92
CA VAL A 280 -4.84 3.30 14.73
C VAL A 280 -5.52 4.67 14.73
N TYR A 281 -5.39 5.42 13.65
CA TYR A 281 -6.18 6.63 13.45
C TYR A 281 -7.63 6.25 13.16
N LYS A 282 -8.55 6.76 13.97
CA LYS A 282 -9.96 6.37 13.93
C LYS A 282 -10.58 6.72 12.58
N ARG A 283 -10.24 7.87 11.99
CA ARG A 283 -10.76 8.25 10.67
C ARG A 283 -10.10 7.40 9.60
N ILE A 284 -10.94 6.76 8.79
CA ILE A 284 -10.54 5.80 7.73
C ILE A 284 -11.09 6.31 6.40
N LEU A 285 -10.35 6.06 5.32
CA LEU A 285 -10.78 6.36 3.97
C LEU A 285 -11.32 5.10 3.31
N ALA A 286 -12.46 5.21 2.64
CA ALA A 286 -12.98 4.20 1.72
C ALA A 286 -12.69 4.64 0.29
N LEU A 287 -11.93 3.83 -0.45
CA LEU A 287 -11.50 4.10 -1.83
C LEU A 287 -12.26 3.14 -2.75
N PHE A 288 -13.15 3.69 -3.57
CA PHE A 288 -14.06 2.94 -4.43
C PHE A 288 -13.46 2.72 -5.82
N ALA A 289 -13.79 1.57 -6.40
CA ALA A 289 -13.51 1.23 -7.80
C ALA A 289 -14.25 2.19 -8.76
N ALA A 290 -13.72 2.30 -9.98
CA ALA A 290 -14.25 3.20 -11.01
C ALA A 290 -15.63 2.75 -11.48
N GLU A 291 -15.82 1.43 -11.56
CA GLU A 291 -17.02 0.79 -12.09
C GLU A 291 -17.81 0.04 -11.03
N THR A 292 -19.07 -0.24 -11.33
CA THR A 292 -19.92 -1.13 -10.53
C THR A 292 -19.37 -2.54 -10.55
N TYR A 293 -19.35 -3.19 -9.40
CA TYR A 293 -18.87 -4.54 -9.23
C TYR A 293 -19.75 -5.54 -9.98
N GLN A 294 -19.08 -6.47 -10.66
CA GLN A 294 -19.65 -7.72 -11.14
C GLN A 294 -18.79 -8.84 -10.57
N ALA A 295 -19.38 -10.01 -10.30
CA ALA A 295 -18.60 -11.19 -9.96
C ALA A 295 -17.63 -11.53 -11.10
N PRO A 296 -16.41 -12.00 -10.78
CA PRO A 296 -15.46 -12.39 -11.80
C PRO A 296 -15.98 -13.59 -12.61
N THR A 297 -15.75 -13.53 -13.91
CA THR A 297 -16.02 -14.57 -14.91
C THR A 297 -14.86 -14.58 -15.91
N ALA A 298 -14.65 -15.67 -16.63
CA ALA A 298 -13.65 -15.78 -17.68
C ALA A 298 -13.85 -14.69 -18.75
N GLY A 299 -15.10 -14.29 -18.99
CA GLY A 299 -15.43 -13.21 -19.93
C GLY A 299 -15.14 -11.78 -19.44
N ASN A 300 -14.95 -11.55 -18.13
CA ASN A 300 -14.68 -10.21 -17.57
C ASN A 300 -13.38 -10.14 -16.75
N SER A 301 -12.55 -11.18 -16.79
CA SER A 301 -11.31 -11.31 -16.01
C SER A 301 -10.28 -10.20 -16.29
N GLY A 302 -10.33 -9.60 -17.48
CA GLY A 302 -9.54 -8.45 -17.90
C GLY A 302 -10.15 -7.08 -17.55
N GLU A 303 -11.41 -7.01 -17.10
CA GLU A 303 -12.12 -5.76 -16.79
C GLU A 303 -11.75 -5.23 -15.40
N LEU A 304 -10.52 -4.76 -15.22
CA LEU A 304 -9.98 -4.42 -13.90
C LEU A 304 -10.63 -3.21 -13.22
N GLY A 305 -11.31 -2.32 -13.96
CA GLY A 305 -11.89 -1.06 -13.45
C GLY A 305 -12.94 -1.25 -12.34
N ARG A 306 -13.58 -2.42 -12.27
CA ARG A 306 -14.53 -2.83 -11.21
C ARG A 306 -13.89 -3.63 -10.08
N HIS A 307 -12.70 -4.18 -10.29
CA HIS A 307 -12.04 -5.11 -9.37
C HIS A 307 -10.87 -4.47 -8.62
N LEU A 308 -10.26 -3.42 -9.19
CA LEU A 308 -9.22 -2.60 -8.59
C LEU A 308 -9.80 -1.29 -8.07
N THR A 309 -9.34 -0.91 -6.90
CA THR A 309 -9.82 0.26 -6.15
C THR A 309 -8.76 1.36 -6.06
N ASN A 310 -7.61 1.17 -6.72
CA ASN A 310 -6.53 2.14 -6.70
C ASN A 310 -6.93 3.35 -7.56
N THR A 311 -6.98 4.52 -6.94
CA THR A 311 -7.36 5.78 -7.59
C THR A 311 -6.35 6.23 -8.64
N CYS A 312 -5.10 5.74 -8.58
CA CYS A 312 -4.07 6.02 -9.59
C CYS A 312 -4.44 5.54 -11.01
N LEU A 313 -5.31 4.53 -11.13
CA LEU A 313 -5.79 4.00 -12.41
C LEU A 313 -7.02 4.73 -12.94
N GLN A 314 -7.66 5.56 -12.12
CA GLN A 314 -8.87 6.30 -12.50
C GLN A 314 -8.46 7.55 -13.26
N ASP A 315 -9.21 7.89 -14.31
CA ASP A 315 -9.09 9.18 -14.98
C ASP A 315 -9.42 10.31 -13.98
N SER A 316 -8.85 11.50 -14.20
CA SER A 316 -8.97 12.62 -13.25
C SER A 316 -10.43 12.99 -12.90
N GLY A 317 -11.37 12.79 -13.83
CA GLY A 317 -12.80 13.01 -13.59
C GLY A 317 -13.50 11.88 -12.81
N GLU A 318 -12.98 10.65 -12.85
CA GLU A 318 -13.54 9.51 -12.11
C GLU A 318 -13.02 9.42 -10.67
N ARG A 319 -11.87 10.07 -10.39
CA ARG A 319 -11.31 10.21 -9.04
C ARG A 319 -12.17 11.09 -8.13
N GLU A 320 -12.88 12.06 -8.70
CA GLU A 320 -13.65 13.03 -7.94
C GLU A 320 -14.89 12.36 -7.33
N GLY A 321 -14.86 12.13 -6.01
CA GLY A 321 -15.91 11.45 -5.26
C GLY A 321 -15.72 9.94 -5.07
N SER A 322 -14.65 9.33 -5.60
CA SER A 322 -14.32 7.91 -5.38
C SER A 322 -13.64 7.64 -4.03
N VAL A 323 -13.17 8.68 -3.34
CA VAL A 323 -12.65 8.60 -1.97
C VAL A 323 -13.64 9.22 -1.00
N ARG A 324 -14.03 8.48 0.04
CA ARG A 324 -14.97 8.95 1.08
C ARG A 324 -14.45 8.62 2.46
N GLU A 325 -14.85 9.40 3.46
CA GLU A 325 -14.62 9.01 4.85
C GLU A 325 -15.52 7.81 5.22
N PHE A 326 -14.92 6.77 5.78
CA PHE A 326 -15.59 5.52 6.18
C PHE A 326 -16.76 5.76 7.13
N TRP A 327 -16.58 6.65 8.11
CA TRP A 327 -17.64 7.04 9.05
C TRP A 327 -18.74 7.92 8.44
N GLY A 328 -18.56 8.35 7.18
CA GLY A 328 -19.60 8.99 6.37
C GLY A 328 -20.44 8.00 5.55
N LEU A 329 -20.06 6.71 5.50
CA LEU A 329 -20.86 5.66 4.85
C LEU A 329 -22.13 5.34 5.65
N PRO A 330 -23.17 4.76 5.05
CA PRO A 330 -24.39 4.39 5.78
C PRO A 330 -24.08 3.49 6.98
N SER A 331 -24.62 3.83 8.16
CA SER A 331 -24.47 3.04 9.39
C SER A 331 -25.23 1.71 9.35
N THR A 332 -26.15 1.56 8.41
CA THR A 332 -26.97 0.35 8.23
C THR A 332 -26.94 -0.08 6.77
N ILE A 333 -26.71 -1.37 6.53
CA ILE A 333 -26.79 -2.00 5.22
C ILE A 333 -27.82 -3.14 5.32
N PRO A 334 -28.90 -3.16 4.52
CA PRO A 334 -29.97 -4.16 4.64
C PRO A 334 -29.53 -5.61 4.44
N SER A 335 -28.47 -5.85 3.66
CA SER A 335 -27.93 -7.19 3.43
C SER A 335 -27.10 -7.75 4.60
N LEU A 336 -26.77 -6.92 5.60
CA LEU A 336 -26.02 -7.36 6.77
C LEU A 336 -26.98 -7.86 7.86
N SER A 337 -26.67 -9.03 8.41
CA SER A 337 -27.47 -9.64 9.47
C SER A 337 -27.34 -8.81 10.76
N PRO A 338 -28.43 -8.54 11.51
CA PRO A 338 -28.32 -7.87 12.81
C PRO A 338 -27.50 -8.72 13.76
N LYS A 339 -26.39 -8.18 14.29
CA LYS A 339 -25.61 -8.85 15.35
C LYS A 339 -26.13 -8.40 16.73
N PRO A 340 -26.21 -9.31 17.72
CA PRO A 340 -26.58 -8.91 19.07
C PRO A 340 -25.52 -7.96 19.65
N GLN A 341 -25.94 -6.81 20.18
CA GLN A 341 -25.04 -5.93 20.93
C GLN A 341 -24.46 -6.68 22.13
N THR A 342 -23.14 -6.80 22.20
CA THR A 342 -22.45 -7.31 23.39
C THR A 342 -22.62 -6.31 24.53
N GLY A 343 -23.55 -6.57 25.44
CA GLY A 343 -23.73 -5.78 26.67
C GLY A 343 -25.15 -5.36 27.05
N SER A 344 -26.16 -5.58 26.20
CA SER A 344 -27.56 -5.27 26.53
C SER A 344 -28.35 -6.54 26.83
N SER A 345 -28.29 -6.99 28.09
CA SER A 345 -29.24 -7.94 28.65
C SER A 345 -30.53 -7.21 29.04
N ARG A 346 -31.20 -6.58 28.07
CA ARG A 346 -32.55 -6.05 28.22
C ARG A 346 -33.37 -6.48 27.02
N GLU A 347 -34.47 -7.17 27.32
CA GLU A 347 -35.56 -7.46 26.39
C GLU A 347 -36.11 -6.14 25.83
N GLY A 348 -35.55 -5.72 24.71
CA GLY A 348 -35.89 -4.52 23.98
C GLY A 348 -35.51 -4.76 22.52
N LYS A 349 -36.30 -4.20 21.59
CA LYS A 349 -36.12 -4.33 20.13
C LYS A 349 -34.63 -4.29 19.78
N ALA A 350 -34.12 -5.32 19.09
CA ALA A 350 -32.74 -5.37 18.65
C ALA A 350 -32.42 -4.12 17.84
N GLU A 351 -31.70 -3.17 18.44
CA GLU A 351 -31.17 -2.02 17.73
C GLU A 351 -30.12 -2.54 16.74
N GLN A 352 -30.29 -2.19 15.47
CA GLN A 352 -29.36 -2.55 14.41
C GLN A 352 -27.96 -2.03 14.78
N THR A 353 -26.99 -2.93 14.95
CA THR A 353 -25.60 -2.58 15.22
C THR A 353 -24.99 -1.87 14.03
N ASP A 354 -24.28 -0.76 14.28
CA ASP A 354 -23.45 -0.10 13.28
C ASP A 354 -22.32 -1.05 12.85
N TRP A 355 -22.40 -1.57 11.63
CA TRP A 355 -21.41 -2.51 11.09
C TRP A 355 -20.01 -1.90 11.03
N ARG A 356 -19.91 -0.56 10.96
CA ARG A 356 -18.65 0.16 10.88
C ARG A 356 -17.84 0.03 12.15
N GLU A 357 -18.50 -0.01 13.31
CA GLU A 357 -17.85 -0.23 14.61
C GLU A 357 -17.28 -1.65 14.72
N HIS A 358 -18.01 -2.64 14.17
CA HIS A 358 -17.53 -4.03 14.11
C HIS A 358 -16.29 -4.16 13.20
N VAL A 359 -16.33 -3.54 12.03
CA VAL A 359 -15.19 -3.49 11.10
C VAL A 359 -14.00 -2.76 11.73
N PHE A 360 -14.22 -1.62 12.39
CA PHE A 360 -13.16 -0.89 13.08
C PHE A 360 -12.51 -1.72 14.20
N THR A 361 -13.31 -2.47 14.95
CA THR A 361 -12.80 -3.39 15.98
C THR A 361 -11.90 -4.46 15.38
N GLN A 362 -12.28 -5.04 14.24
CA GLN A 362 -11.45 -6.00 13.51
C GLN A 362 -10.16 -5.35 13.00
N ILE A 363 -10.23 -4.16 12.40
CA ILE A 363 -9.05 -3.38 11.95
C ILE A 363 -8.06 -3.19 13.10
N CYS A 364 -8.54 -2.78 14.29
CA CYS A 364 -7.69 -2.62 15.46
C CYS A 364 -7.02 -3.93 15.89
N ALA A 365 -7.78 -5.03 15.95
CA ALA A 365 -7.26 -6.35 16.34
C ALA A 365 -6.23 -6.89 15.34
N ILE A 366 -6.52 -6.77 14.04
CA ILE A 366 -5.61 -7.19 12.96
C ILE A 366 -4.34 -6.35 12.99
N THR A 367 -4.46 -5.03 13.07
CA THR A 367 -3.30 -4.13 13.15
C THR A 367 -2.42 -4.46 14.35
N SER A 368 -3.01 -4.64 15.54
CA SER A 368 -2.27 -5.02 16.74
C SER A 368 -1.47 -6.31 16.53
N ALA A 369 -2.14 -7.36 16.05
CA ALA A 369 -1.52 -8.66 15.80
C ALA A 369 -0.43 -8.60 14.72
N THR A 370 -0.64 -7.86 13.63
CA THR A 370 0.34 -7.72 12.53
C THR A 370 1.64 -7.07 13.02
N PHE A 371 1.55 -5.96 13.75
CA PHE A 371 2.74 -5.28 14.26
C PHE A 371 3.43 -6.05 15.37
N GLU A 372 2.67 -6.74 16.24
CA GLU A 372 3.25 -7.63 17.24
C GLU A 372 3.98 -8.81 16.59
N ALA A 373 3.37 -9.43 15.58
CA ALA A 373 3.97 -10.51 14.82
C ALA A 373 5.28 -10.07 14.18
N ALA A 374 5.28 -8.97 13.43
CA ALA A 374 6.48 -8.43 12.80
C ALA A 374 7.59 -8.19 13.83
N ALA A 375 7.26 -7.62 14.99
CA ALA A 375 8.24 -7.29 16.02
C ALA A 375 8.82 -8.52 16.74
N ARG A 376 8.03 -9.59 16.89
CA ARG A 376 8.43 -10.79 17.66
C ARG A 376 9.01 -11.91 16.82
N VAL A 377 8.47 -12.17 15.62
CA VAL A 377 8.88 -13.30 14.78
C VAL A 377 9.82 -12.92 13.65
N SER A 378 9.92 -11.63 13.31
CA SER A 378 10.78 -11.13 12.23
C SER A 378 11.68 -9.98 12.71
N SER A 379 12.31 -10.16 13.87
CA SER A 379 13.17 -9.15 14.50
C SER A 379 14.41 -8.77 13.67
N THR A 380 14.78 -9.57 12.66
CA THR A 380 15.82 -9.24 11.69
C THR A 380 15.33 -8.24 10.64
N HIS A 381 14.04 -8.29 10.27
CA HIS A 381 13.46 -7.46 9.21
C HIS A 381 12.52 -6.35 9.73
N PHE A 382 12.16 -6.34 11.01
CA PHE A 382 11.56 -5.21 11.70
C PHE A 382 12.22 -4.96 13.05
N GLN A 383 12.84 -3.80 13.17
CA GLN A 383 13.60 -3.39 14.34
C GLN A 383 13.10 -2.03 14.83
N PRO A 384 12.04 -2.01 15.65
CA PRO A 384 11.56 -0.77 16.22
C PRO A 384 12.61 -0.18 17.18
N LEU A 385 12.77 1.15 17.10
CA LEU A 385 13.70 1.95 17.89
C LEU A 385 12.93 2.88 18.84
N PRO A 386 13.39 3.09 20.09
CA PRO A 386 12.74 3.99 21.05
C PRO A 386 12.57 5.43 20.56
N ASN A 387 13.42 5.85 19.64
CA ASN A 387 13.52 7.20 19.11
C ASN A 387 13.12 7.31 17.63
N SER A 388 12.25 6.42 17.18
CA SER A 388 11.58 6.49 15.89
C SER A 388 10.08 6.49 16.08
N PHE A 389 9.38 7.11 15.15
CA PHE A 389 7.96 6.89 14.91
C PHE A 389 7.73 6.80 13.41
N GLU A 390 6.67 6.16 12.95
CA GLU A 390 6.40 6.03 11.53
C GLU A 390 4.90 5.88 11.27
N ILE A 391 4.44 6.53 10.21
CA ILE A 391 3.07 6.45 9.74
C ILE A 391 3.03 5.45 8.59
N PHE A 392 2.15 4.45 8.73
CA PHE A 392 1.85 3.45 7.72
C PHE A 392 0.44 3.65 7.19
N GLY A 393 0.24 3.47 5.89
CA GLY A 393 -1.07 3.26 5.28
C GLY A 393 -1.36 1.77 5.23
N VAL A 394 -2.35 1.30 5.97
CA VAL A 394 -2.72 -0.11 6.02
C VAL A 394 -4.03 -0.31 5.27
N ASP A 395 -4.00 -1.16 4.27
CA ASP A 395 -5.12 -1.38 3.37
C ASP A 395 -5.89 -2.64 3.73
N PHE A 396 -7.19 -2.49 3.90
CA PHE A 396 -8.11 -3.56 4.25
C PHE A 396 -9.24 -3.70 3.23
N LEU A 397 -9.75 -4.91 3.04
CA LEU A 397 -10.97 -5.18 2.30
C LEU A 397 -12.01 -5.80 3.23
N VAL A 398 -13.27 -5.39 3.10
CA VAL A 398 -14.39 -5.98 3.83
C VAL A 398 -15.13 -6.91 2.87
N ASP A 399 -15.36 -8.15 3.26
CA ASP A 399 -16.19 -9.09 2.49
C ASP A 399 -17.68 -8.95 2.83
N ALA A 400 -18.55 -9.61 2.06
CA ALA A 400 -19.99 -9.56 2.27
C ALA A 400 -20.46 -10.15 3.62
N GLY A 401 -19.62 -10.97 4.27
CA GLY A 401 -19.83 -11.51 5.61
C GLY A 401 -19.32 -10.61 6.74
N GLU A 402 -18.90 -9.37 6.42
CA GLU A 402 -18.27 -8.41 7.33
C GLU A 402 -16.87 -8.85 7.83
N GLY A 403 -16.25 -9.85 7.19
CA GLY A 403 -14.87 -10.22 7.45
C GLY A 403 -13.90 -9.16 6.92
N VAL A 404 -12.96 -8.73 7.76
CA VAL A 404 -11.93 -7.76 7.37
C VAL A 404 -10.65 -8.50 6.99
N TRP A 405 -10.13 -8.19 5.80
CA TRP A 405 -8.93 -8.78 5.24
C TRP A 405 -7.83 -7.73 5.09
N LEU A 406 -6.65 -7.98 5.64
CA LEU A 406 -5.46 -7.17 5.39
C LEU A 406 -4.92 -7.47 3.99
N LEU A 407 -4.76 -6.41 3.19
CA LEU A 407 -4.22 -6.48 1.83
C LEU A 407 -2.72 -6.22 1.81
N GLU A 408 -2.30 -5.09 2.40
CA GLU A 408 -0.91 -4.61 2.38
C GLU A 408 -0.67 -3.54 3.44
N VAL A 409 0.61 -3.28 3.73
CA VAL A 409 1.07 -2.20 4.61
C VAL A 409 2.04 -1.33 3.82
N ASN A 410 1.71 -0.06 3.67
CA ASN A 410 2.49 0.90 2.89
C ASN A 410 3.23 1.86 3.84
N ALA A 411 4.56 1.91 3.75
CA ALA A 411 5.34 2.96 4.41
C ALA A 411 5.34 4.22 3.54
N PHE A 412 5.51 5.39 4.17
CA PHE A 412 5.43 6.69 3.49
C PHE A 412 4.20 6.79 2.56
N PRO A 413 2.99 6.53 3.10
CA PRO A 413 1.79 6.47 2.27
C PRO A 413 1.56 7.80 1.54
N ASP A 414 1.01 7.71 0.33
CA ASP A 414 0.64 8.89 -0.46
C ASP A 414 -0.60 9.56 0.14
N PHE A 415 -0.39 10.70 0.78
CA PHE A 415 -1.47 11.52 1.36
C PHE A 415 -2.20 12.36 0.32
N GLY A 416 -1.62 12.58 -0.86
CA GLY A 416 -2.23 13.35 -1.95
C GLY A 416 -3.48 12.67 -2.52
N GLN A 417 -3.58 11.34 -2.41
CA GLN A 417 -4.76 10.55 -2.79
C GLN A 417 -6.05 10.97 -2.08
N THR A 418 -5.94 11.66 -0.95
CA THR A 418 -7.10 12.14 -0.18
C THR A 418 -7.79 13.35 -0.82
N GLY A 419 -7.11 14.08 -1.70
CA GLY A 419 -7.61 15.32 -2.31
C GLY A 419 -7.67 16.51 -1.33
N GLU A 420 -8.02 17.68 -1.85
CA GLU A 420 -8.13 18.91 -1.03
C GLU A 420 -9.33 18.87 -0.08
N GLU A 421 -10.43 18.19 -0.45
CA GLU A 421 -11.62 18.10 0.40
C GLU A 421 -11.34 17.41 1.75
N LEU A 422 -10.45 16.42 1.75
CA LEU A 422 -10.06 15.69 2.95
C LEU A 422 -8.76 16.21 3.56
N ARG A 423 -8.33 17.43 3.23
CA ARG A 423 -7.17 18.05 3.87
C ARG A 423 -7.30 18.17 5.39
N GLY A 424 -8.52 18.36 5.90
CA GLY A 424 -8.80 18.32 7.34
C GLY A 424 -8.59 16.94 7.97
N PHE A 425 -8.76 15.86 7.20
CA PHE A 425 -8.46 14.49 7.62
C PHE A 425 -6.96 14.32 7.90
N VAL A 426 -6.12 14.72 6.95
CA VAL A 426 -4.65 14.56 7.06
C VAL A 426 -4.09 15.49 8.12
N ARG A 427 -4.62 16.71 8.26
CA ARG A 427 -4.29 17.61 9.36
C ARG A 427 -4.51 16.94 10.73
N GLY A 428 -5.68 16.34 10.95
CA GLY A 428 -6.01 15.66 12.20
C GLY A 428 -5.06 14.50 12.51
N LEU A 429 -4.68 13.73 11.49
CA LEU A 429 -3.69 12.65 11.62
C LEU A 429 -2.34 13.19 12.09
N VAL A 430 -1.79 14.20 11.41
CA VAL A 430 -0.48 14.77 11.77
C VAL A 430 -0.50 15.37 13.17
N GLU A 431 -1.56 16.08 13.54
CA GLU A 431 -1.73 16.62 14.89
C GLU A 431 -1.76 15.49 15.94
N GLY A 432 -2.48 14.40 15.67
CA GLY A 432 -2.49 13.20 16.50
C GLY A 432 -1.09 12.59 16.65
N VAL A 433 -0.32 12.50 15.57
CA VAL A 433 1.07 12.00 15.60
C VAL A 433 1.96 12.88 16.47
N VAL A 434 1.82 14.22 16.39
CA VAL A 434 2.58 15.14 17.24
C VAL A 434 2.22 14.92 18.72
N GLU A 435 0.93 14.77 19.03
CA GLU A 435 0.45 14.56 20.40
C GLU A 435 0.90 13.23 21.02
N VAL A 436 0.85 12.13 20.26
CA VAL A 436 1.06 10.78 20.83
C VAL A 436 2.46 10.23 20.57
N GLY A 437 3.13 10.65 19.50
CA GLY A 437 4.47 10.19 19.11
C GLY A 437 5.59 11.18 19.43
N VAL A 438 5.39 12.47 19.13
CA VAL A 438 6.47 13.48 19.22
C VAL A 438 6.60 14.08 20.63
N LYS A 439 5.50 14.59 21.19
CA LYS A 439 5.52 15.23 22.52
C LYS A 439 6.09 14.34 23.62
N PRO A 440 5.68 13.07 23.77
CA PRO A 440 6.18 12.23 24.85
C PRO A 440 7.70 12.01 24.79
N PHE A 441 8.27 11.91 23.58
CA PHE A 441 9.72 11.76 23.41
C PHE A 441 10.50 12.96 23.96
N PHE A 442 10.00 14.19 23.78
CA PHE A 442 10.64 15.40 24.27
C PHE A 442 10.26 15.77 25.72
N GLY A 443 9.49 14.92 26.41
CA GLY A 443 9.04 15.13 27.79
C GLY A 443 7.93 16.18 27.91
N LEU A 444 7.16 16.42 26.85
CA LEU A 444 6.06 17.38 26.84
C LEU A 444 4.73 16.69 27.15
N SER A 445 3.85 17.38 27.89
CA SER A 445 2.53 16.89 28.26
C SER A 445 1.59 16.80 27.04
N ARG A 446 0.79 15.73 26.98
CA ARG A 446 -0.27 15.54 25.98
C ARG A 446 -1.45 16.45 26.31
N SER A 447 -2.16 16.94 25.30
CA SER A 447 -3.44 17.63 25.50
C SER A 447 -4.57 16.62 25.77
N GLU A 448 -5.47 16.94 26.71
CA GLU A 448 -6.65 16.09 27.01
C GLU A 448 -7.68 16.10 25.86
N GLU A 449 -7.68 17.15 25.02
CA GLU A 449 -8.67 17.37 23.96
C GLU A 449 -8.41 16.56 22.66
N GLY A 450 -7.26 15.87 22.55
CA GLY A 450 -6.82 15.23 21.29
C GLY A 450 -6.69 13.69 21.31
N ASP A 451 -6.92 13.02 22.44
CA ASP A 451 -6.62 11.59 22.60
C ASP A 451 -7.66 10.66 21.93
N GLY A 452 -8.84 11.18 21.55
CA GLY A 452 -9.96 10.34 21.10
C GLY A 452 -9.80 9.69 19.72
N GLU A 453 -8.98 10.27 18.84
CA GLU A 453 -8.87 9.87 17.44
C GLU A 453 -7.70 8.90 17.18
N MET A 454 -6.69 8.84 18.06
CA MET A 454 -5.55 7.94 17.94
C MET A 454 -5.71 6.78 18.92
N VAL A 455 -6.33 5.68 18.47
CA VAL A 455 -6.66 4.54 19.33
C VAL A 455 -5.42 3.66 19.52
N LYS A 456 -4.89 3.58 20.75
CA LYS A 456 -3.76 2.69 21.06
C LYS A 456 -4.21 1.23 21.01
N VAL A 457 -3.64 0.45 20.08
CA VAL A 457 -3.99 -0.96 19.87
C VAL A 457 -2.90 -1.93 20.31
N LEU A 458 -1.66 -1.45 20.47
CA LEU A 458 -0.52 -2.25 20.96
C LEU A 458 0.38 -1.39 21.84
N ASP A 459 0.87 -1.98 22.93
CA ASP A 459 1.86 -1.39 23.84
C ASP A 459 2.66 -2.54 24.45
N ILE A 460 3.82 -2.85 23.87
CA ILE A 460 4.65 -3.98 24.26
C ILE A 460 6.08 -3.55 24.56
N ASP A 461 6.67 -4.15 25.59
CA ASP A 461 8.09 -4.01 25.91
C ASP A 461 8.88 -5.08 25.14
N LEU A 462 9.72 -4.62 24.20
CA LEU A 462 10.61 -5.47 23.42
C LEU A 462 12.02 -5.58 24.02
N GLY A 463 12.24 -5.04 25.23
CA GLY A 463 13.55 -5.00 25.89
C GLY A 463 14.52 -4.00 25.25
N ARG A 464 14.03 -3.07 24.44
CA ARG A 464 14.81 -2.05 23.73
C ARG A 464 14.64 -0.71 24.44
N ARG A 465 15.70 -0.20 25.08
CA ARG A 465 15.69 1.04 25.88
C ARG A 465 16.69 2.06 25.39
#